data_AF-A0A2V7XPD7-F1
#
_entry.id   AF-A0A2V7XPD7-F1
#
_cell.length_a   1.000
_cell.length_b   1.000
_cell.length_c   1.000
_cell.angle_alpha   90.00
_cell.angle_beta   90.00
_cell.angle_gamma   90.00
#
_symmetry.space_group_name_H-M   'P 1'
#
loop_
_entity.id
_entity.type
_entity.pdbx_description
1 polymer ?
#
loop_
_entity_poly.entity_id
_entity_poly.type
_entity_poly.pdbx_seq_one_letter_code
_entity_poly.pdbx_strand_id
1 'polypeptide(L)'
;MKFARCATGRQDIIYCDHAFHGLTTGALAVNGADFFRERFGDLLPGTRKVPFNDLESLERELSSKKAAAFILEPVQGKSCEVVKDGYLAEAQRLCRKFGTLLVLDEVQTGLGRTGKWFCYQLTSFACRRRYRADSFRSARS
;
A
#
# COMPACT_ATOMS: atom_id res chain seq x y z
N MET A 1 -7.94 -4.03 4.79
CA MET A 1 -8.01 -5.50 4.54
C MET A 1 -9.40 -6.01 4.20
N LYS A 2 -10.41 -5.91 5.10
CA LYS A 2 -11.78 -6.46 4.84
C LYS A 2 -12.37 -6.00 3.49
N PHE A 3 -12.33 -4.70 3.20
CA PHE A 3 -12.81 -4.15 1.94
C PHE A 3 -12.06 -4.70 0.72
N ALA A 4 -10.75 -4.91 0.81
CA ALA A 4 -9.98 -5.48 -0.28
C ALA A 4 -10.36 -6.92 -0.57
N ARG A 5 -10.52 -7.76 0.48
CA ARG A 5 -10.99 -9.14 0.32
C ARG A 5 -12.41 -9.19 -0.25
N CYS A 6 -13.30 -8.33 0.24
CA CYS A 6 -14.67 -8.23 -0.25
C CYS A 6 -14.72 -7.80 -1.74
N ALA A 7 -13.96 -6.77 -2.13
CA ALA A 7 -13.98 -6.24 -3.49
C ALA A 7 -13.32 -7.18 -4.52
N THR A 8 -12.32 -7.96 -4.11
CA THR A 8 -11.54 -8.82 -5.03
C THR A 8 -11.93 -10.29 -4.97
N GLY A 9 -12.62 -10.75 -3.92
CA GLY A 9 -12.84 -12.17 -3.63
C GLY A 9 -11.58 -12.95 -3.23
N ARG A 10 -10.44 -12.26 -3.09
CA ARG A 10 -9.13 -12.84 -2.81
C ARG A 10 -8.78 -12.75 -1.33
N GLN A 11 -7.85 -13.59 -0.87
CA GLN A 11 -7.49 -13.66 0.56
C GLN A 11 -6.13 -13.03 0.87
N ASP A 12 -5.16 -13.13 -0.04
CA ASP A 12 -3.79 -12.81 0.32
C ASP A 12 -3.57 -11.30 0.48
N ILE A 13 -2.77 -10.91 1.46
CA ILE A 13 -2.35 -9.53 1.70
C ILE A 13 -0.83 -9.48 1.64
N ILE A 14 -0.30 -8.69 0.70
CA ILE A 14 1.13 -8.44 0.58
C ILE A 14 1.46 -7.21 1.42
N TYR A 15 2.58 -7.24 2.14
CA TYR A 15 3.07 -6.13 2.96
C TYR A 15 4.59 -6.07 2.94
N CYS A 16 5.15 -4.93 3.34
CA CYS A 16 6.60 -4.74 3.32
C CYS A 16 7.29 -5.26 4.58
N ASP A 17 8.54 -5.71 4.43
CA ASP A 17 9.45 -5.91 5.54
C ASP A 17 9.62 -4.63 6.36
N HIS A 18 9.85 -4.74 7.68
CA HIS A 18 9.87 -3.62 8.63
C HIS A 18 8.60 -2.73 8.73
N ALA A 19 7.50 -3.07 8.05
CA ALA A 19 6.24 -2.30 8.12
C ALA A 19 5.60 -2.30 9.53
N PHE A 20 4.83 -1.25 9.82
CA PHE A 20 4.01 -1.13 11.02
C PHE A 20 2.60 -0.65 10.68
N HIS A 21 1.60 -1.52 10.82
CA HIS A 21 0.19 -1.27 10.49
C HIS A 21 -0.76 -1.36 11.69
N GLY A 22 -0.22 -1.54 12.90
CA GLY A 22 -0.96 -1.61 14.16
C GLY A 22 -0.77 -2.92 14.93
N LEU A 23 -1.47 -3.06 16.05
CA LEU A 23 -1.26 -4.16 17.01
C LEU A 23 -2.51 -5.04 17.25
N THR A 24 -3.65 -4.73 16.63
CA THR A 24 -4.80 -5.65 16.64
C THR A 24 -4.47 -6.89 15.81
N THR A 25 -5.01 -8.06 16.14
CA THR A 25 -4.61 -9.35 15.52
C THR A 25 -4.50 -9.33 13.99
N GLY A 26 -5.46 -8.68 13.31
CA GLY A 26 -5.43 -8.55 11.85
C GLY A 26 -4.32 -7.61 11.36
N ALA A 27 -4.16 -6.45 12.00
CA ALA A 27 -3.12 -5.48 11.66
C ALA A 27 -1.71 -6.04 11.96
N LEU A 28 -1.56 -6.71 13.10
CA LEU A 28 -0.32 -7.34 13.52
C LEU A 28 0.17 -8.38 12.51
N ALA A 29 -0.77 -9.10 11.86
CA ALA A 29 -0.45 -10.08 10.82
C ALA A 29 0.26 -9.50 9.59
N VAL A 30 0.23 -8.18 9.40
CA VAL A 30 0.90 -7.47 8.31
C VAL A 30 2.00 -6.52 8.81
N ASN A 31 2.47 -6.66 10.05
CA ASN A 31 3.71 -6.01 10.49
C ASN A 31 4.93 -6.74 9.94
N GLY A 32 5.95 -6.00 9.52
CA GLY A 32 7.17 -6.54 8.91
C GLY A 32 8.31 -6.84 9.88
N ALA A 33 8.30 -6.25 11.08
CA ALA A 33 9.32 -6.51 12.09
C ALA A 33 8.90 -7.64 13.04
N ASP A 34 9.73 -8.67 13.15
CA ASP A 34 9.40 -9.91 13.86
C ASP A 34 9.16 -9.68 15.36
N PHE A 35 9.88 -8.76 15.99
CA PHE A 35 9.72 -8.43 17.41
C PHE A 35 8.31 -7.94 17.79
N PHE A 36 7.52 -7.42 16.84
CA PHE A 36 6.12 -7.09 17.10
C PHE A 36 5.21 -8.32 17.12
N ARG A 37 5.59 -9.37 16.39
CA ARG A 37 4.78 -10.57 16.10
C ARG A 37 5.16 -11.76 16.97
N GLU A 38 6.38 -11.77 17.48
CA GLU A 38 6.90 -12.81 18.37
C GLU A 38 5.94 -13.05 19.54
N ARG A 39 5.80 -14.31 19.95
CA ARG A 39 5.01 -14.76 21.12
C ARG A 39 3.48 -14.67 20.97
N PHE A 40 2.95 -14.26 19.82
CA PHE A 40 1.49 -14.19 19.59
C PHE A 40 0.90 -15.40 18.82
N GLY A 41 1.72 -16.41 18.52
CA GLY A 41 1.30 -17.62 17.80
C GLY A 41 0.99 -17.36 16.32
N ASP A 42 0.13 -18.20 15.74
CA ASP A 42 -0.27 -18.06 14.34
C ASP A 42 -1.17 -16.83 14.15
N LEU A 43 -0.71 -15.92 13.28
CA LEU A 43 -1.45 -14.73 12.89
C LEU A 43 -2.35 -15.02 11.68
N LEU A 44 -3.06 -14.00 11.20
CA LEU A 44 -3.99 -14.13 10.07
C LEU A 44 -3.31 -14.84 8.87
N PRO A 45 -3.87 -15.95 8.36
CA PRO A 45 -3.30 -16.63 7.20
C PRO A 45 -3.45 -15.78 5.93
N GLY A 46 -2.67 -16.13 4.91
CA GLY A 46 -2.66 -15.41 3.64
C GLY A 46 -2.00 -14.05 3.75
N THR A 47 -0.90 -13.93 4.48
CA THR A 47 -0.09 -12.70 4.52
C THR A 47 1.30 -12.98 3.95
N ARG A 48 1.79 -12.11 3.06
CA ARG A 48 3.04 -12.31 2.31
C ARG A 48 3.94 -11.09 2.48
N LYS A 49 5.13 -11.30 3.06
CA LYS A 49 6.13 -10.26 3.26
C LYS A 49 7.00 -10.12 2.01
N VAL A 50 7.24 -8.89 1.56
CA VAL A 50 8.22 -8.57 0.50
C VAL A 50 9.21 -7.52 1.00
N PRO A 51 10.47 -7.49 0.51
CA PRO A 51 11.39 -6.41 0.85
C PRO A 51 10.82 -5.03 0.47
N PHE A 52 11.06 -4.03 1.31
CA PHE A 52 10.69 -2.65 1.00
C PHE A 52 11.51 -2.14 -0.20
N ASN A 53 10.91 -1.30 -1.05
CA ASN A 53 11.57 -0.77 -2.26
C ASN A 53 12.03 -1.81 -3.31
N ASP A 54 11.49 -3.04 -3.27
CA ASP A 54 11.78 -4.10 -4.26
C ASP A 54 10.54 -4.40 -5.12
N LEU A 55 10.56 -3.94 -6.38
CA LEU A 55 9.47 -4.16 -7.34
C LEU A 55 9.49 -5.57 -7.93
N GLU A 56 10.65 -6.22 -8.01
CA GLU A 56 10.77 -7.57 -8.56
C GLU A 56 10.12 -8.59 -7.61
N SER A 57 10.42 -8.48 -6.31
CA SER A 57 9.78 -9.28 -5.29
C SER A 57 8.28 -9.03 -5.20
N LEU A 58 7.85 -7.76 -5.35
CA LEU A 58 6.43 -7.43 -5.42
C LEU A 58 5.76 -8.07 -6.65
N GLU A 59 6.34 -7.93 -7.84
CA GLU A 59 5.78 -8.51 -9.07
C GLU A 59 5.69 -10.04 -8.99
N ARG A 60 6.71 -10.70 -8.43
CA ARG A 60 6.71 -12.15 -8.21
C ARG A 60 5.52 -12.60 -7.35
N GLU A 61 5.28 -11.95 -6.21
CA GLU A 61 4.14 -12.31 -5.34
C GLU A 61 2.79 -11.98 -6.00
N LEU A 62 2.69 -10.86 -6.69
CA LEU A 62 1.48 -10.45 -7.41
C LEU A 62 1.14 -11.38 -8.59
N SER A 63 2.14 -12.02 -9.21
CA SER A 63 1.96 -12.91 -10.37
C SER A 63 1.03 -14.09 -10.08
N SER A 64 0.94 -14.52 -8.82
CA SER A 64 0.02 -15.56 -8.36
C SER A 64 -1.46 -15.20 -8.53
N LYS A 65 -1.79 -13.91 -8.65
CA LYS A 65 -3.14 -13.34 -8.68
C LYS A 65 -4.01 -13.73 -7.47
N LYS A 66 -3.40 -14.12 -6.36
CA LYS A 66 -4.08 -14.45 -5.09
C LYS A 66 -4.18 -13.27 -4.14
N ALA A 67 -3.42 -12.20 -4.36
CA ALA A 67 -3.41 -11.02 -3.52
C ALA A 67 -4.67 -10.15 -3.73
N ALA A 68 -5.36 -9.87 -2.64
CA ALA A 68 -6.43 -8.88 -2.53
C ALA A 68 -5.88 -7.46 -2.43
N ALA A 69 -4.81 -7.27 -1.67
CA ALA A 69 -4.15 -5.97 -1.50
C ALA A 69 -2.64 -6.10 -1.33
N PHE A 70 -1.94 -5.04 -1.73
CA PHE A 70 -0.60 -4.69 -1.28
C PHE A 70 -0.71 -3.45 -0.38
N ILE A 71 -0.23 -3.56 0.86
CA ILE A 71 -0.27 -2.50 1.87
C ILE A 71 1.16 -2.04 2.14
N LEU A 72 1.39 -0.73 2.13
CA LEU A 72 2.68 -0.14 2.47
C LEU A 72 2.54 1.27 3.03
N GLU A 73 3.52 1.68 3.81
CA GLU A 73 3.71 3.08 4.24
C GLU A 73 4.59 3.81 3.19
N PRO A 74 4.27 5.06 2.79
CA PRO A 74 5.16 5.87 1.95
C PRO A 74 6.50 6.22 2.63
N VAL A 75 6.47 6.36 3.95
CA VAL A 75 7.65 6.47 4.82
C VAL A 75 7.40 5.51 5.98
N GLN A 76 8.24 4.50 6.13
CA GLN A 76 8.10 3.53 7.21
C GLN A 76 8.43 4.19 8.55
N GLY A 77 7.45 4.23 9.45
CA GLY A 77 7.57 4.95 10.71
C GLY A 77 8.63 4.38 11.66
N LYS A 78 8.93 3.08 11.55
CA LYS A 78 9.81 2.36 12.48
C LYS A 78 11.23 2.12 11.96
N SER A 79 11.41 1.98 10.66
CA SER A 79 12.73 1.89 10.02
C SER A 79 13.27 3.24 9.57
N CYS A 80 12.42 4.28 9.52
CA CYS A 80 12.73 5.59 8.96
C CYS A 80 13.13 5.54 7.47
N GLU A 81 12.75 4.47 6.75
CA GLU A 81 13.00 4.35 5.33
C GLU A 81 11.90 5.03 4.49
N VAL A 82 12.31 5.64 3.38
CA VAL A 82 11.43 6.34 2.44
C VAL A 82 11.34 5.54 1.14
N VAL A 83 10.16 5.52 0.51
CA VAL A 83 10.02 4.93 -0.83
C VAL A 83 10.96 5.62 -1.83
N LYS A 84 11.60 4.82 -2.70
CA LYS A 84 12.42 5.33 -3.79
C LYS A 84 11.56 6.07 -4.82
N ASP A 85 12.16 7.03 -5.52
CA ASP A 85 11.49 7.73 -6.61
C ASP A 85 10.94 6.74 -7.65
N GLY A 86 9.67 6.95 -8.04
CA GLY A 86 8.98 6.08 -8.98
C GLY A 86 8.43 4.76 -8.39
N TYR A 87 8.87 4.33 -7.20
CA TYR A 87 8.45 3.05 -6.61
C TYR A 87 6.93 2.96 -6.45
N LEU A 88 6.29 3.99 -5.87
CA LEU A 88 4.84 3.99 -5.68
C LEU A 88 4.07 3.94 -7.00
N ALA A 89 4.55 4.65 -8.04
CA ALA A 89 3.91 4.68 -9.35
C ALA A 89 3.97 3.30 -10.03
N GLU A 90 5.13 2.64 -9.98
CA GLU A 90 5.30 1.30 -10.51
C GLU A 90 4.56 0.25 -9.69
N ALA A 91 4.56 0.33 -8.36
CA ALA A 91 3.77 -0.53 -7.50
C ALA A 91 2.27 -0.43 -7.83
N GLN A 92 1.77 0.79 -8.12
CA GLN A 92 0.39 0.98 -8.59
C GLN A 92 0.14 0.29 -9.93
N ARG A 93 1.07 0.44 -10.88
CA ARG A 93 0.96 -0.17 -12.21
C ARG A 93 0.93 -1.69 -12.09
N LEU A 94 1.80 -2.28 -11.27
CA LEU A 94 1.83 -3.72 -10.98
C LEU A 94 0.54 -4.19 -10.31
N CYS A 95 0.09 -3.48 -9.26
CA CYS A 95 -1.17 -3.80 -8.58
C CYS A 95 -2.35 -3.82 -9.57
N ARG A 96 -2.45 -2.81 -10.45
CA ARG A 96 -3.46 -2.77 -11.52
C ARG A 96 -3.32 -3.94 -12.50
N LYS A 97 -2.09 -4.24 -12.96
CA LYS A 97 -1.80 -5.35 -13.89
C LYS A 97 -2.32 -6.70 -13.37
N PHE A 98 -2.19 -6.96 -12.06
CA PHE A 98 -2.59 -8.24 -11.45
C PHE A 98 -3.95 -8.21 -10.76
N GLY A 99 -4.67 -7.09 -10.78
CA GLY A 99 -5.99 -6.94 -10.16
C GLY A 99 -5.94 -6.92 -8.63
N THR A 100 -4.86 -6.40 -8.06
CA THR A 100 -4.65 -6.24 -6.62
C THR A 100 -4.87 -4.78 -6.23
N LEU A 101 -5.46 -4.51 -5.07
CA LEU A 101 -5.60 -3.13 -4.58
C LEU A 101 -4.30 -2.62 -3.95
N LEU A 102 -3.89 -1.41 -4.32
CA LEU A 102 -2.82 -0.70 -3.61
C LEU A 102 -3.41 0.08 -2.43
N VAL A 103 -2.90 -0.14 -1.22
CA VAL A 103 -3.31 0.56 0.00
C VAL A 103 -2.10 1.29 0.56
N LEU A 104 -2.19 2.62 0.64
CA LEU A 104 -1.18 3.45 1.30
C LEU A 104 -1.60 3.65 2.76
N ASP A 105 -0.79 3.14 3.68
CA ASP A 105 -0.93 3.44 5.10
C ASP A 105 -0.29 4.79 5.40
N GLU A 106 -1.14 5.80 5.55
CA GLU A 106 -0.75 7.16 5.88
C GLU A 106 -1.22 7.58 7.28
N VAL A 107 -1.42 6.63 8.19
CA VAL A 107 -1.78 6.94 9.59
C VAL A 107 -0.76 7.87 10.22
N GLN A 108 0.54 7.66 9.97
CA GLN A 108 1.61 8.51 10.50
C GLN A 108 1.97 9.68 9.56
N THR A 109 1.97 9.43 8.25
CA THR A 109 2.55 10.36 7.26
C THR A 109 1.55 11.34 6.67
N GLY A 110 0.24 11.11 6.89
CA GLY A 110 -0.83 11.98 6.45
C GLY A 110 -1.04 13.21 7.34
N LEU A 111 -2.15 13.91 7.10
CA LEU A 111 -2.60 15.09 7.85
C LEU A 111 -1.52 16.18 7.99
N GLY A 112 -0.72 16.40 6.95
CA GLY A 112 0.27 17.47 6.94
C GLY A 112 1.63 17.10 7.52
N ARG A 113 1.82 15.90 8.11
CA ARG A 113 3.07 15.52 8.81
C ARG A 113 4.32 15.70 7.94
N THR A 114 4.19 15.42 6.66
CA THR A 114 5.29 15.46 5.67
C THR A 114 5.34 16.78 4.88
N GLY A 115 4.52 17.77 5.23
CA GLY A 115 4.42 19.05 4.52
C GLY A 115 3.39 19.07 3.37
N LYS A 116 2.72 17.94 3.12
CA LYS A 116 1.53 17.83 2.26
C LYS A 116 0.41 17.13 3.05
N TRP A 117 -0.84 17.26 2.58
CA TRP A 117 -1.98 16.58 3.22
C TRP A 117 -1.78 15.07 3.29
N PHE A 118 -1.22 14.48 2.23
CA PHE A 118 -0.77 13.10 2.16
C PHE A 118 0.64 13.03 1.59
N CYS A 119 1.47 12.16 2.13
CA CYS A 119 2.86 11.94 1.75
C CYS A 119 3.01 11.49 0.30
N TYR A 120 2.08 10.69 -0.24
CA TYR A 120 2.16 10.29 -1.64
C TYR A 120 2.23 11.50 -2.59
N GLN A 121 1.72 12.66 -2.19
CA GLN A 121 1.71 13.89 -2.99
C GLN A 121 3.11 14.47 -3.21
N LEU A 122 4.08 14.08 -2.41
CA LEU A 122 5.49 14.44 -2.56
C LEU A 122 6.20 13.60 -3.64
N THR A 123 5.62 12.45 -4.00
CA THR A 123 6.22 11.51 -4.94
C THR A 123 5.63 11.71 -6.35
N SER A 124 6.28 11.12 -7.35
CA SER A 124 5.75 11.04 -8.72
C SER A 124 4.43 10.26 -8.83
N PHE A 125 3.99 9.59 -7.75
CA PHE A 125 2.69 8.93 -7.65
C PHE A 125 1.50 9.88 -7.75
N ALA A 126 1.68 11.15 -7.36
CA ALA A 126 0.64 12.16 -7.44
C ALA A 126 0.12 12.21 -8.89
N CYS A 127 -1.05 11.60 -9.11
CA CYS A 127 -1.62 11.45 -10.43
C CYS A 127 -1.67 12.82 -11.08
N ARG A 128 -0.90 13.04 -12.16
CA ARG A 128 -1.03 14.21 -13.03
C ARG A 128 -2.34 14.15 -13.84
N ARG A 129 -3.46 13.80 -13.21
CA ARG A 129 -4.76 14.23 -13.71
C ARG A 129 -4.85 15.70 -13.32
N ARG A 130 -4.36 16.58 -14.21
CA ARG A 130 -4.99 17.89 -14.36
C ARG A 130 -6.48 17.61 -14.48
N TYR A 131 -7.26 17.92 -13.46
CA TYR A 131 -8.69 18.10 -13.63
C TYR A 131 -8.82 19.13 -14.75
N ARG A 132 -9.20 18.70 -15.97
CA ARG A 132 -9.67 19.65 -16.97
C ARG A 132 -10.94 20.23 -16.39
N ALA A 133 -10.88 21.47 -15.92
CA ALA A 133 -12.02 22.24 -15.44
C ALA A 133 -12.97 22.69 -16.58
N ASP A 134 -12.88 22.08 -17.76
CA ASP A 134 -13.57 22.54 -18.98
C ASP A 134 -14.87 21.79 -19.29
N SER A 135 -15.21 20.71 -18.58
CA SER A 135 -16.39 19.88 -18.91
C SER A 135 -17.71 20.32 -18.24
N PHE A 136 -17.79 21.52 -17.67
CA PHE A 136 -19.03 22.04 -17.05
C PHE A 136 -19.67 23.25 -17.77
N ARG A 137 -19.25 23.57 -19.00
CA ARG A 137 -19.79 24.72 -19.76
C ARG A 137 -20.69 24.39 -20.97
N SER A 138 -20.91 23.12 -21.33
CA SER A 138 -21.71 22.79 -22.54
C SER A 138 -23.11 22.20 -22.29
N ALA A 139 -23.67 22.34 -21.08
CA ALA A 139 -25.03 21.88 -20.77
C ALA A 139 -26.06 23.02 -20.59
N ARG A 140 -25.77 24.22 -21.11
CA ARG A 140 -26.72 25.34 -21.19
C ARG A 140 -26.56 26.06 -22.52
N SER A 141 -27.16 25.51 -23.57
CA SER A 141 -27.57 26.19 -24.80
C SER A 141 -28.51 25.29 -25.56
#